data_AF-A0A257LHG3-F1
#
_entry.id   AF-A0A257LHG3-F1
#
_cell.length_a   1.000
_cell.length_b   1.000
_cell.length_c   1.000
_cell.angle_alpha   90.00
_cell.angle_beta   90.00
_cell.angle_gamma   90.00
#
_symmetry.space_group_name_H-M   'P 1'
#
loop_
_entity.id
_entity.type
_entity.pdbx_description
1 polymer ?
#
loop_
_entity_poly.entity_id
_entity_poly.type
_entity_poly.pdbx_seq_one_letter_code
_entity_poly.pdbx_strand_id
1 'polypeptide(L)'
;MHAARGRVMAVDAATGPAYSLCLDGIFGFQFRPPAEPHVVGLLKEVNALPIRFRAAVDLPSADLFRADFTYATGCVKTPVLSSENAGRVRYLDLGFFSGPVAGEFRVLTAALLAPLAALRAARSDKRTYGHVGIMGGSRSDPGAVLMAALAALRSGAGLVTAFVPESLAAALAARAPEVMWVGWPEPPAGGL
;
A
#
# COMPACT_ATOMS: atom_id res chain seq x y z
N MET A 1 -27.11 -23.68 -7.04
CA MET A 1 -25.84 -23.75 -6.27
C MET A 1 -26.06 -24.64 -5.05
N HIS A 2 -25.48 -25.84 -5.04
CA HIS A 2 -25.52 -26.72 -3.88
C HIS A 2 -24.61 -26.14 -2.81
N ALA A 3 -25.19 -25.62 -1.73
CA ALA A 3 -24.44 -25.37 -0.49
C ALA A 3 -23.98 -26.73 0.04
N ALA A 4 -22.68 -27.02 -0.06
CA ALA A 4 -22.09 -28.12 0.68
C ALA A 4 -22.38 -27.87 2.16
N ARG A 5 -23.16 -28.74 2.80
CA ARG A 5 -23.42 -28.65 4.24
C ARG A 5 -22.11 -28.88 4.98
N GLY A 6 -21.50 -27.81 5.48
CA GLY A 6 -20.33 -27.91 6.35
C GLY A 6 -20.70 -28.64 7.64
N ARG A 7 -19.83 -29.54 8.11
CA ARG A 7 -19.92 -30.07 9.47
C ARG A 7 -19.14 -29.14 10.38
N VAL A 8 -19.79 -28.59 11.39
CA VAL A 8 -19.14 -27.84 12.46
C VAL A 8 -18.79 -28.83 13.57
N MET A 9 -17.53 -28.85 13.97
CA MET A 9 -17.05 -29.68 15.07
C MET A 9 -16.31 -28.76 16.04
N ALA A 10 -16.72 -28.78 17.31
CA ALA A 10 -15.91 -28.24 18.38
C ALA A 10 -14.76 -29.21 18.64
N VAL A 11 -13.55 -28.68 18.76
CA VAL A 11 -12.35 -29.45 19.06
C VAL A 11 -11.62 -28.78 20.21
N ASP A 12 -11.10 -29.57 21.14
CA ASP A 12 -10.35 -29.05 22.29
C ASP A 12 -8.88 -28.79 21.95
N ALA A 13 -8.40 -29.36 20.84
CA ALA A 13 -7.06 -29.15 20.30
C ALA A 13 -7.07 -29.30 18.77
N ALA A 14 -6.14 -28.63 18.10
CA ALA A 14 -5.96 -28.75 16.67
C ALA A 14 -5.14 -30.01 16.33
N THR A 15 -5.83 -31.13 16.11
CA THR A 15 -5.27 -32.49 16.00
C THR A 15 -5.13 -33.02 14.57
N GLY A 16 -5.53 -32.24 13.56
CA GLY A 16 -5.46 -32.65 12.16
C GLY A 16 -4.01 -32.65 11.61
N PRO A 17 -3.67 -33.56 10.68
CA PRO A 17 -2.32 -33.66 10.13
C PRO A 17 -1.91 -32.43 9.29
N ALA A 18 -2.89 -31.71 8.74
CA ALA A 18 -2.70 -30.44 8.04
C ALA A 18 -4.03 -29.69 7.90
N TYR A 19 -3.96 -28.36 7.86
CA TYR A 19 -5.13 -27.50 7.63
C TYR A 19 -4.92 -26.64 6.38
N SER A 20 -5.97 -26.48 5.58
CA SER A 20 -5.91 -25.60 4.40
C SER A 20 -6.08 -24.12 4.77
N LEU A 21 -6.80 -23.84 5.85
CA LEU A 21 -7.19 -22.50 6.28
C LEU A 21 -7.31 -22.47 7.80
N CYS A 22 -6.78 -21.43 8.43
CA CYS A 22 -7.09 -21.04 9.80
C CYS A 22 -7.61 -19.60 9.80
N LEU A 23 -8.75 -19.39 10.44
CA LEU A 23 -9.33 -18.08 10.68
C LEU A 23 -9.20 -17.78 12.16
N ASP A 24 -8.41 -16.77 12.48
CA ASP A 24 -8.27 -16.24 13.82
C ASP A 24 -9.29 -15.12 14.06
N GLY A 25 -10.06 -15.29 15.12
CA GLY A 25 -11.04 -14.33 15.62
C GLY A 25 -11.28 -14.52 17.10
N ILE A 26 -10.28 -15.02 17.85
CA ILE A 26 -10.38 -15.26 19.29
C ILE A 26 -10.49 -13.93 20.04
N PHE A 27 -9.65 -12.97 19.66
CA PHE A 27 -9.59 -11.63 20.23
C PHE A 27 -9.53 -10.57 19.13
N GLY A 28 -10.23 -9.46 19.35
CA GLY A 28 -10.15 -8.26 18.51
C GLY A 28 -9.67 -7.05 19.30
N PHE A 29 -10.02 -5.85 18.83
CA PHE A 29 -9.55 -4.59 19.43
C PHE A 29 -9.83 -4.39 20.93
N GLN A 30 -10.88 -5.00 21.46
CA GLN A 30 -11.25 -4.85 22.88
C GLN A 30 -10.41 -5.71 23.84
N PHE A 31 -9.51 -6.54 23.33
CA PHE A 31 -8.64 -7.37 24.16
C PHE A 31 -7.81 -6.51 25.13
N ARG A 32 -7.67 -7.02 26.36
CA ARG A 32 -6.83 -6.45 27.41
C ARG A 32 -5.85 -7.53 27.88
N PRO A 33 -4.53 -7.31 27.80
CA PRO A 33 -3.55 -8.26 28.30
C PRO A 33 -3.64 -8.40 29.84
N PRO A 34 -3.20 -9.53 30.40
CA PRO A 34 -2.61 -10.68 29.71
C PRO A 34 -3.67 -11.66 29.15
N ALA A 35 -3.30 -12.41 28.11
CA ALA A 35 -4.11 -13.55 27.66
C ALA A 35 -4.00 -14.70 28.67
N GLU A 36 -5.08 -15.47 28.83
CA GLU A 36 -5.07 -16.64 29.72
C GLU A 36 -4.06 -17.70 29.26
N PRO A 37 -3.39 -18.42 30.19
CA PRO A 37 -2.34 -19.40 29.84
C PRO A 37 -2.80 -20.46 28.83
N HIS A 38 -4.05 -20.90 28.92
CA HIS A 38 -4.60 -21.89 28.00
C HIS A 38 -4.71 -21.34 26.56
N VAL A 39 -5.07 -20.07 26.39
CA VAL A 39 -5.14 -19.40 25.07
C VAL A 39 -3.73 -19.20 24.51
N VAL A 40 -2.77 -18.81 25.35
CA VAL A 40 -1.37 -18.69 24.94
C VAL A 40 -0.84 -20.04 24.43
N GLY A 41 -1.15 -21.13 25.14
CA GLY A 41 -0.81 -22.50 24.72
C GLY A 41 -1.43 -22.85 23.37
N LEU A 42 -2.74 -22.63 23.20
CA LEU A 42 -3.46 -22.87 21.96
C LEU A 42 -2.85 -22.10 20.78
N LEU A 43 -2.62 -20.80 20.92
CA LEU A 43 -2.06 -19.97 19.84
C LEU A 43 -0.65 -20.43 19.45
N LYS A 44 0.16 -20.86 20.43
CA LYS A 44 1.48 -21.43 20.18
C LYS A 44 1.40 -22.73 19.38
N GLU A 45 0.48 -23.63 19.72
CA GLU A 45 0.25 -24.88 18.99
C GLU A 45 -0.24 -24.60 17.56
N VAL A 46 -1.25 -23.75 17.40
CA VAL A 46 -1.81 -23.37 16.09
C VAL A 46 -0.74 -22.75 15.19
N ASN A 47 0.12 -21.88 15.73
CA ASN A 47 1.23 -21.29 14.99
C ASN A 47 2.25 -22.33 14.50
N ALA A 48 2.40 -23.46 15.21
CA ALA A 48 3.32 -24.53 14.85
C ALA A 48 2.75 -25.55 13.85
N LEU A 49 1.43 -25.59 13.66
CA LEU A 49 0.79 -26.53 12.74
C LEU A 49 1.09 -26.22 11.27
N PRO A 50 1.12 -27.24 10.40
CA PRO A 50 1.18 -27.05 8.96
C PRO A 50 -0.17 -26.55 8.43
N ILE A 51 -0.32 -25.22 8.40
CA ILE A 51 -1.51 -24.52 7.88
C ILE A 51 -1.12 -23.79 6.59
N ARG A 52 -1.82 -24.06 5.49
CA ARG A 52 -1.53 -23.46 4.18
C ARG A 52 -1.78 -21.95 4.14
N PHE A 53 -2.78 -21.46 4.88
CA PHE A 53 -3.12 -20.03 4.94
C PHE A 53 -3.73 -19.67 6.29
N ARG A 54 -3.19 -18.65 6.93
CA ARG A 54 -3.65 -18.09 8.21
C ARG A 54 -4.17 -16.68 8.00
N ALA A 55 -5.42 -16.44 8.35
CA ALA A 55 -6.00 -15.10 8.32
C ALA A 55 -6.52 -14.69 9.69
N ALA A 56 -6.17 -13.49 10.13
CA ALA A 56 -6.75 -12.86 11.31
C ALA A 56 -7.87 -11.89 10.91
N VAL A 57 -8.91 -11.85 11.73
CA VAL A 57 -10.03 -10.91 11.61
C VAL A 57 -9.81 -9.76 12.58
N ASP A 58 -9.85 -8.54 12.09
CA ASP A 58 -9.61 -7.29 12.83
C ASP A 58 -8.15 -7.10 13.29
N LEU A 59 -7.69 -7.95 14.20
CA LEU A 59 -6.34 -7.99 14.75
C LEU A 59 -5.91 -9.45 14.95
N PRO A 60 -4.60 -9.76 14.86
CA PRO A 60 -4.11 -11.03 15.34
C PRO A 60 -4.36 -11.15 16.84
N SER A 61 -4.96 -12.26 17.27
CA SER A 61 -5.40 -12.44 18.64
C SER A 61 -4.26 -12.25 19.63
N ALA A 62 -4.46 -11.30 20.55
CA ALA A 62 -3.49 -10.88 21.56
C ALA A 62 -2.10 -10.49 21.01
N ASP A 63 -1.99 -10.22 19.71
CA ASP A 63 -0.71 -10.10 18.98
C ASP A 63 0.21 -11.33 19.17
N LEU A 64 -0.40 -12.52 19.36
CA LEU A 64 0.29 -13.80 19.51
C LEU A 64 0.03 -14.74 18.34
N PHE A 65 -1.11 -14.63 17.68
CA PHE A 65 -1.42 -15.40 16.47
C PHE A 65 -0.60 -14.89 15.28
N ARG A 66 0.08 -15.79 14.55
CA ARG A 66 0.87 -15.43 13.36
C ARG A 66 0.03 -15.55 12.10
N ALA A 67 -0.41 -14.42 11.56
CA ALA A 67 -1.20 -14.37 10.34
C ALA A 67 -0.33 -14.21 9.09
N ASP A 68 -0.75 -14.83 7.98
CA ASP A 68 -0.24 -14.48 6.65
C ASP A 68 -0.89 -13.17 6.18
N PHE A 69 -2.18 -12.99 6.53
CA PHE A 69 -2.98 -11.81 6.24
C PHE A 69 -3.85 -11.42 7.43
N THR A 70 -3.97 -10.12 7.70
CA THR A 70 -4.96 -9.59 8.65
C THR A 70 -5.97 -8.75 7.91
N TYR A 71 -7.24 -9.10 8.03
CA TYR A 71 -8.35 -8.34 7.47
C TYR A 71 -8.81 -7.30 8.50
N ALA A 72 -8.35 -6.07 8.35
CA ALA A 72 -8.76 -4.94 9.17
C ALA A 72 -10.19 -4.54 8.78
N THR A 73 -11.17 -4.98 9.56
CA THR A 73 -12.58 -4.85 9.23
C THR A 73 -13.17 -3.53 9.68
N GLY A 74 -13.83 -2.82 8.77
CA GLY A 74 -14.57 -1.60 9.03
C GLY A 74 -13.69 -0.38 9.24
N CYS A 75 -12.83 -0.39 10.26
CA CYS A 75 -11.80 0.62 10.49
C CYS A 75 -10.45 -0.05 10.73
N VAL A 76 -9.37 0.62 10.34
CA VAL A 76 -8.00 0.17 10.64
C VAL A 76 -7.63 0.63 12.04
N LYS A 77 -7.29 -0.32 12.91
CA LYS A 77 -6.89 -0.05 14.30
C LYS A 77 -5.38 0.11 14.32
N THR A 78 -4.87 1.17 14.93
CA THR A 78 -3.44 1.48 15.00
C THR A 78 -2.55 0.28 15.41
N PRO A 79 -2.93 -0.57 16.38
CA PRO A 79 -2.14 -1.75 16.74
C PRO A 79 -1.81 -2.70 15.58
N VAL A 80 -2.67 -2.79 14.55
CA VAL A 80 -2.40 -3.67 13.38
C VAL A 80 -1.23 -3.17 12.53
N LEU A 81 -0.93 -1.86 12.59
CA LEU A 81 0.10 -1.23 11.78
C LEU A 81 1.51 -1.47 12.32
N SER A 82 1.62 -1.79 13.61
CA SER A 82 2.88 -2.06 14.31
C SER A 82 3.09 -3.54 14.66
N SER A 83 2.10 -4.40 14.39
CA SER A 83 2.16 -5.83 14.70
C SER A 83 3.03 -6.58 13.68
N GLU A 84 4.07 -7.25 14.16
CA GLU A 84 4.88 -8.16 13.34
C GLU A 84 4.12 -9.44 12.98
N ASN A 85 3.09 -9.79 13.77
CA ASN A 85 2.31 -11.00 13.59
C ASN A 85 1.09 -10.79 12.66
N ALA A 86 0.83 -9.56 12.21
CA ALA A 86 -0.30 -9.24 11.33
C ALA A 86 -0.13 -9.68 9.87
N GLY A 87 1.09 -10.01 9.46
CA GLY A 87 1.39 -10.35 8.07
C GLY A 87 0.96 -9.21 7.12
N ARG A 88 0.33 -9.56 6.00
CA ARG A 88 -0.17 -8.59 5.03
C ARG A 88 -1.54 -8.05 5.46
N VAL A 89 -1.59 -6.77 5.83
CA VAL A 89 -2.85 -6.10 6.18
C VAL A 89 -3.71 -5.85 4.94
N ARG A 90 -5.02 -6.13 5.04
CA ARG A 90 -6.03 -5.83 4.04
C ARG A 90 -7.18 -5.09 4.71
N TYR A 91 -7.49 -3.90 4.23
CA TYR A 91 -8.68 -3.18 4.65
C TYR A 91 -9.92 -3.85 4.05
N LEU A 92 -10.91 -4.16 4.88
CA LEU A 92 -12.22 -4.63 4.45
C LEU A 92 -13.27 -3.58 4.80
N ASP A 93 -13.83 -2.95 3.77
CA ASP A 93 -14.92 -2.01 3.94
C ASP A 93 -16.20 -2.77 4.30
N LEU A 94 -16.76 -2.47 5.48
CA LEU A 94 -18.01 -3.05 5.97
C LEU A 94 -19.21 -2.12 5.76
N GLY A 95 -19.03 -0.98 5.08
CA GLY A 95 -20.10 -0.02 4.81
C GLY A 95 -20.46 0.88 5.99
N PHE A 96 -19.59 1.00 7.00
CA PHE A 96 -19.82 1.86 8.16
C PHE A 96 -19.70 3.36 7.86
N PHE A 97 -19.02 3.70 6.78
CA PHE A 97 -18.62 5.07 6.48
C PHE A 97 -19.31 5.56 5.21
N SER A 98 -20.44 6.23 5.37
CA SER A 98 -21.10 6.98 4.30
C SER A 98 -20.89 8.48 4.50
N GLY A 99 -20.16 9.13 3.58
CA GLY A 99 -19.91 10.57 3.63
C GLY A 99 -18.67 10.99 4.43
N PRO A 100 -18.55 12.27 4.81
CA PRO A 100 -17.38 12.77 5.51
C PRO A 100 -17.28 12.19 6.92
N VAL A 101 -16.27 11.36 7.13
CA VAL A 101 -15.95 10.77 8.43
C VAL A 101 -14.94 11.67 9.15
N ALA A 102 -15.18 11.95 10.43
CA ALA A 102 -14.22 12.65 11.28
C ALA A 102 -13.03 11.76 11.64
N GLY A 103 -11.86 12.36 11.87
CA GLY A 103 -10.65 11.65 12.32
C GLY A 103 -9.38 12.31 11.82
N GLU A 104 -8.27 12.01 12.46
CA GLU A 104 -6.94 12.51 12.09
C GLU A 104 -6.30 11.69 10.96
N PHE A 105 -6.50 10.36 10.98
CA PHE A 105 -5.92 9.44 10.01
C PHE A 105 -6.95 8.92 9.00
N ARG A 106 -6.50 8.63 7.77
CA ARG A 106 -7.32 8.02 6.70
C ARG A 106 -6.58 6.87 6.05
N VAL A 107 -7.33 5.89 5.58
CA VAL A 107 -6.82 4.77 4.79
C VAL A 107 -7.00 5.13 3.32
N LEU A 108 -5.90 5.13 2.56
CA LEU A 108 -5.97 5.30 1.11
C LEU A 108 -6.50 4.00 0.49
N THR A 109 -7.62 4.09 -0.22
CA THR A 109 -8.20 2.97 -0.97
C THR A 109 -8.09 3.22 -2.47
N ALA A 110 -8.33 2.18 -3.27
CA ALA A 110 -8.35 2.31 -4.73
C ALA A 110 -9.37 3.35 -5.23
N ALA A 111 -10.40 3.68 -4.44
CA ALA A 111 -11.37 4.73 -4.77
C ALA A 111 -10.72 6.11 -4.97
N LEU A 112 -9.58 6.38 -4.31
CA LEU A 112 -8.82 7.61 -4.51
C LEU A 112 -8.35 7.79 -5.96
N LEU A 113 -8.14 6.68 -6.68
CA LEU A 113 -7.69 6.70 -8.07
C LEU A 113 -8.83 6.91 -9.07
N ALA A 114 -10.10 6.84 -8.63
CA ALA A 114 -11.25 6.94 -9.53
C ALA A 114 -11.26 8.24 -10.37
N PRO A 115 -10.92 9.43 -9.82
CA PRO A 115 -10.81 10.64 -10.64
C PRO A 115 -9.70 10.56 -11.71
N LEU A 116 -8.64 9.79 -11.48
CA LEU A 116 -7.55 9.62 -12.44
C LEU A 116 -7.91 8.67 -13.59
N ALA A 117 -8.96 7.87 -13.44
CA ALA A 117 -9.46 6.97 -14.47
C ALA A 117 -10.42 7.67 -15.47
N ALA A 118 -10.77 8.93 -15.24
CA ALA A 118 -11.69 9.67 -16.09
C ALA A 118 -11.08 9.95 -17.47
N LEU A 119 -11.92 9.87 -18.52
CA LEU A 119 -11.52 10.27 -19.86
C LEU A 119 -11.29 11.79 -19.93
N ARG A 120 -10.28 12.15 -20.71
CA ARG A 120 -9.97 13.54 -21.04
C ARG A 120 -11.04 14.15 -21.95
N ALA A 121 -11.32 15.43 -21.77
CA ALA A 121 -12.18 16.18 -22.67
C ALA A 121 -11.60 16.16 -24.10
N ALA A 122 -12.45 15.81 -25.08
CA ALA A 122 -12.04 15.71 -26.48
C ALA A 122 -11.56 17.05 -27.07
N ARG A 123 -12.08 18.16 -26.56
CA ARG A 123 -11.64 19.52 -26.90
C ARG A 123 -10.70 20.04 -25.83
N SER A 124 -9.44 19.62 -25.90
CA SER A 124 -8.36 20.04 -25.00
C SER A 124 -7.06 20.21 -25.77
N ASP A 125 -6.10 20.92 -25.17
CA ASP A 125 -4.75 21.02 -25.70
C ASP A 125 -3.70 20.85 -24.59
N LYS A 126 -2.42 20.90 -24.96
CA LYS A 126 -1.29 20.70 -24.03
C LYS A 126 -1.27 21.69 -22.86
N ARG A 127 -1.89 22.87 -22.96
CA ARG A 127 -2.02 23.84 -21.86
C ARG A 127 -3.17 23.51 -20.92
N THR A 128 -4.17 22.75 -21.38
CA THR A 128 -5.31 22.31 -20.54
C THR A 128 -4.86 21.44 -19.37
N TYR A 129 -3.79 20.66 -19.53
CA TYR A 129 -3.29 19.72 -18.52
C TYR A 129 -2.08 20.26 -17.74
N GLY A 130 -1.94 21.58 -17.69
CA GLY A 130 -0.90 22.26 -16.93
C GLY A 130 0.52 22.07 -17.49
N HIS A 131 1.45 22.75 -16.83
CA HIS A 131 2.87 22.73 -17.16
C HIS A 131 3.67 22.50 -15.89
N VAL A 132 4.38 21.38 -15.83
CA VAL A 132 5.24 21.02 -14.70
C VAL A 132 6.66 21.54 -14.94
N GLY A 133 7.18 22.28 -13.97
CA GLY A 133 8.60 22.64 -13.88
C GLY A 133 9.31 21.70 -12.90
N ILE A 134 10.44 21.13 -13.31
CA ILE A 134 11.28 20.26 -12.47
C ILE A 134 12.66 20.88 -12.43
N MET A 135 13.27 20.96 -11.26
CA MET A 135 14.65 21.40 -11.09
C MET A 135 15.39 20.33 -10.30
N GLY A 136 16.49 19.84 -10.85
CA GLY A 136 17.33 18.87 -10.15
C GLY A 136 18.19 18.03 -11.09
N GLY A 137 18.82 17.03 -10.49
CA GLY A 137 19.85 16.24 -11.15
C GLY A 137 21.25 16.76 -10.84
N SER A 138 22.20 15.87 -11.01
CA SER A 138 23.63 16.10 -10.84
C SER A 138 24.39 15.16 -11.78
N ARG A 139 25.68 15.37 -11.98
CA ARG A 139 26.51 14.43 -12.75
C ARG A 139 26.52 13.02 -12.16
N SER A 140 26.41 12.91 -10.84
CA SER A 140 26.31 11.61 -10.16
C SER A 140 24.92 10.98 -10.35
N ASP A 141 23.87 11.80 -10.38
CA ASP A 141 22.48 11.35 -10.35
C ASP A 141 21.60 11.94 -11.47
N PRO A 142 22.01 11.85 -12.76
CA PRO A 142 21.23 12.39 -13.88
C PRO A 142 19.90 11.65 -14.06
N GLY A 143 19.84 10.39 -13.61
CA GLY A 143 18.64 9.56 -13.71
C GLY A 143 17.48 10.07 -12.84
N ALA A 144 17.76 10.78 -11.74
CA ALA A 144 16.71 11.25 -10.83
C ALA A 144 15.75 12.23 -11.53
N VAL A 145 16.30 13.24 -12.21
CA VAL A 145 15.51 14.23 -12.95
C VAL A 145 14.85 13.62 -14.19
N LEU A 146 15.50 12.66 -14.86
CA LEU A 146 14.91 11.92 -15.97
C LEU A 146 13.66 11.15 -15.54
N MET A 147 13.75 10.38 -14.45
CA MET A 147 12.62 9.62 -13.92
C MET A 147 11.47 10.54 -13.49
N ALA A 148 11.76 11.66 -12.84
CA ALA A 148 10.76 12.65 -12.45
C ALA A 148 10.04 13.25 -13.66
N ALA A 149 10.78 13.63 -14.70
CA ALA A 149 10.21 14.21 -15.93
C ALA A 149 9.33 13.20 -16.69
N LEU A 150 9.79 11.96 -16.83
CA LEU A 150 9.00 10.88 -17.45
C LEU A 150 7.76 10.53 -16.63
N ALA A 151 7.86 10.53 -15.29
CA ALA A 151 6.72 10.30 -14.41
C ALA A 151 5.67 11.43 -14.55
N ALA A 152 6.10 12.69 -14.67
CA ALA A 152 5.19 13.82 -14.91
C ALA A 152 4.48 13.72 -16.26
N LEU A 153 5.19 13.33 -17.33
CA LEU A 153 4.56 13.07 -18.62
C LEU A 153 3.56 11.92 -18.54
N ARG A 154 3.93 10.81 -17.90
CA ARG A 154 3.07 9.62 -17.75
C ARG A 154 1.87 9.85 -16.83
N SER A 155 1.98 10.72 -15.82
CA SER A 155 0.85 11.13 -14.99
C SER A 155 -0.13 12.04 -15.74
N GLY A 156 0.31 12.55 -16.89
CA GLY A 156 -0.55 13.23 -17.83
C GLY A 156 -0.37 14.75 -17.90
N ALA A 157 0.70 15.30 -17.33
CA ALA A 157 1.03 16.71 -17.53
C ALA A 157 1.10 17.04 -19.02
N GLY A 158 0.52 18.18 -19.42
CA GLY A 158 0.48 18.56 -20.82
C GLY A 158 1.82 19.09 -21.34
N LEU A 159 2.60 19.71 -20.46
CA LEU A 159 3.95 20.20 -20.72
C LEU A 159 4.86 19.88 -19.53
N VAL A 160 6.12 19.55 -19.80
CA VAL A 160 7.16 19.36 -18.77
C VAL A 160 8.42 20.10 -19.20
N THR A 161 8.92 20.99 -18.34
CA THR A 161 10.24 21.62 -18.46
C THR A 161 11.12 21.17 -17.31
N ALA A 162 12.32 20.71 -17.60
CA ALA A 162 13.30 20.28 -16.62
C ALA A 162 14.55 21.15 -16.69
N PHE A 163 14.87 21.82 -15.59
CA PHE A 163 16.12 22.54 -15.36
C PHE A 163 17.13 21.57 -14.79
N VAL A 164 18.24 21.39 -15.49
CA VAL A 164 19.28 20.39 -15.20
C VAL A 164 20.66 21.03 -15.29
N PRO A 165 21.69 20.48 -14.64
CA PRO A 165 23.06 20.89 -14.90
C PRO A 165 23.34 20.96 -16.40
N GLU A 166 23.95 22.06 -16.84
CA GLU A 166 24.14 22.36 -18.27
C GLU A 166 24.80 21.19 -19.04
N SER A 167 25.74 20.51 -18.40
CA SER A 167 26.43 19.33 -18.96
C SER A 167 25.51 18.15 -19.29
N LEU A 168 24.32 18.06 -18.68
CA LEU A 168 23.39 16.93 -18.82
C LEU A 168 22.29 17.18 -19.86
N ALA A 169 21.98 18.44 -20.19
CA ALA A 169 20.80 18.81 -20.97
C ALA A 169 20.73 18.07 -22.32
N ALA A 170 21.83 18.00 -23.06
CA ALA A 170 21.87 17.34 -24.36
C ALA A 170 21.67 15.81 -24.26
N ALA A 171 22.32 15.17 -23.27
CA ALA A 171 22.21 13.73 -23.06
C ALA A 171 20.79 13.32 -22.64
N LEU A 172 20.14 14.14 -21.79
CA LEU A 172 18.77 13.93 -21.35
C LEU A 172 17.77 14.20 -22.48
N ALA A 173 17.99 15.23 -23.29
CA ALA A 173 17.18 15.51 -24.49
C ALA A 173 17.24 14.37 -25.51
N ALA A 174 18.40 13.75 -25.71
CA ALA A 174 18.51 12.56 -26.55
C ALA A 174 17.72 11.36 -26.00
N ARG A 175 17.47 11.32 -24.69
CA ARG A 175 16.80 10.20 -24.03
C ARG A 175 15.29 10.35 -23.91
N ALA A 176 14.80 11.58 -23.71
CA ALA A 176 13.40 11.93 -23.60
C ALA A 176 13.16 13.27 -24.32
N PRO A 177 13.04 13.27 -25.66
CA PRO A 177 12.90 14.48 -26.46
C PRO A 177 11.57 15.22 -26.24
N GLU A 178 10.59 14.59 -25.62
CA GLU A 178 9.28 15.18 -25.30
C GLU A 178 9.34 16.17 -24.12
N VAL A 179 10.41 16.11 -23.31
CA VAL A 179 10.67 17.02 -22.20
C VAL A 179 11.45 18.24 -22.72
N MET A 180 11.07 19.44 -22.29
CA MET A 180 11.85 20.65 -22.56
C MET A 180 13.01 20.74 -21.55
N TRP A 181 14.21 20.37 -21.99
CA TRP A 181 15.42 20.43 -21.18
C TRP A 181 16.06 21.81 -21.23
N VAL A 182 16.28 22.40 -20.07
CA VAL A 182 16.95 23.70 -19.92
C VAL A 182 18.23 23.47 -19.12
N GLY A 183 19.38 23.70 -19.76
CA GLY A 183 20.66 23.71 -19.06
C GLY A 183 20.74 24.88 -18.11
N TRP A 184 21.25 24.63 -16.91
CA TRP A 184 21.43 25.62 -15.85
C TRP A 184 22.88 25.59 -15.33
N PRO A 185 23.47 26.75 -14.95
CA PRO A 185 24.85 26.81 -14.50
C PRO A 185 25.16 25.81 -13.40
N GLU A 186 26.26 25.09 -13.58
CA GLU A 186 26.66 23.97 -12.73
C GLU A 186 27.91 24.34 -11.90
N PRO A 187 27.86 24.28 -10.56
CA PRO A 187 29.02 24.50 -9.71
C PRO A 187 30.02 23.33 -9.85
N PRO A 188 31.27 23.48 -9.36
CA PRO A 188 32.29 22.43 -9.46
C PRO A 188 31.86 21.08 -8.88
N ALA A 189 30.98 21.07 -7.88
CA ALA A 189 30.42 19.86 -7.27
C ALA A 189 29.50 19.07 -8.22
N GLY A 190 28.93 19.72 -9.23
CA GLY A 190 28.23 19.07 -10.33
C GLY A 190 26.74 18.79 -10.14
N GLY A 191 26.11 19.48 -9.19
CA GLY A 191 24.65 19.45 -8.98
C GLY A 191 23.98 20.73 -9.47
N LEU A 192 22.68 20.84 -9.19
CA LEU A 192 22.00 22.14 -9.13
C LEU A 192 21.90 22.62 -7.68
#